data_AF-A0A4V1CWH5-F1
#
_entry.id   AF-A0A4V1CWH5-F1
#
_cell.length_a   1.000
_cell.length_b   1.000
_cell.length_c   1.000
_cell.angle_alpha   90.00
_cell.angle_beta   90.00
_cell.angle_gamma   90.00
#
_symmetry.space_group_name_H-M   'P 1'
#
loop_
_entity.id
_entity.type
_entity.pdbx_description
1 polymer ?
#
loop_
_entity_poly.entity_id
_entity_poly.type
_entity_poly.pdbx_seq_one_letter_code
_entity_poly.pdbx_strand_id
1 'polypeptide(L)'
;MAIESPDAADVVEAARVLGTTPERLVEHSGARQPALSGESGVQRLTLRTLQYDDPTDAVETGQLDVFIRGDVVVSLHRPPTHATRHTARQTVATPAVPPSQPSAAGWSTATRR
;
A
#
# COMPACT_ATOMS: atom_id res chain seq x y z
N MET A 1 -5.68 1.61 10.91
CA MET A 1 -4.47 2.26 11.47
C MET A 1 -3.31 2.00 10.54
N ALA A 2 -2.49 2.99 10.21
CA ALA A 2 -1.31 2.81 9.36
C ALA A 2 -0.08 3.38 10.06
N ILE A 3 0.97 2.58 10.17
CA ILE A 3 2.21 2.92 10.88
C ILE A 3 3.38 2.79 9.92
N GLU A 4 4.17 3.85 9.82
CA GLU A 4 5.38 3.95 9.01
C GLU A 4 6.61 3.79 9.90
N SER A 5 7.53 2.90 9.53
CA SER A 5 8.74 2.58 10.31
C SER A 5 8.44 2.27 11.78
N PRO A 6 7.59 1.25 12.06
CA PRO A 6 7.09 0.96 13.40
C PRO A 6 8.20 0.68 14.41
N ASP A 7 8.10 1.31 15.57
CA ASP A 7 8.93 0.98 16.73
C ASP A 7 8.27 -0.07 17.65
N ALA A 8 8.90 -0.37 18.80
CA ALA A 8 8.36 -1.34 19.74
C ALA A 8 7.02 -0.92 20.36
N ALA A 9 6.83 0.37 20.64
CA ALA A 9 5.60 0.88 21.23
C ALA A 9 4.44 0.81 20.21
N ASP A 10 4.72 1.14 18.96
CA ASP A 10 3.77 1.00 17.85
C ASP A 10 3.28 -0.44 17.68
N VAL A 11 4.20 -1.41 17.76
CA VAL A 11 3.86 -2.85 17.65
C VAL A 11 3.00 -3.29 18.83
N VAL A 12 3.31 -2.84 20.04
CA VAL A 12 2.50 -3.14 21.25
C VAL A 12 1.08 -2.57 21.10
N GLU A 13 0.95 -1.34 20.63
CA GLU A 13 -0.36 -0.71 20.43
C GLU A 13 -1.15 -1.39 19.30
N ALA A 14 -0.50 -1.75 18.19
CA ALA A 14 -1.11 -2.53 17.12
C ALA A 14 -1.61 -3.89 17.60
N ALA A 15 -0.82 -4.58 18.43
CA ALA A 15 -1.21 -5.85 19.01
C ALA A 15 -2.44 -5.71 19.92
N ARG A 16 -2.47 -4.66 20.75
CA ARG A 16 -3.61 -4.32 21.61
C ARG A 16 -4.88 -4.08 20.80
N VAL A 17 -4.80 -3.27 19.74
CA VAL A 17 -5.93 -2.95 18.85
C VAL A 17 -6.45 -4.20 18.13
N LEU A 18 -5.56 -5.07 17.67
CA LEU A 18 -5.92 -6.32 16.99
C LEU A 18 -6.30 -7.45 17.96
N GLY A 19 -6.15 -7.27 19.28
CA GLY A 19 -6.36 -8.32 20.27
C GLY A 19 -5.44 -9.53 20.11
N THR A 20 -4.19 -9.31 19.68
CA THR A 20 -3.15 -10.34 19.47
C THR A 20 -1.92 -10.02 20.30
N THR A 21 -0.82 -10.77 20.14
CA THR A 21 0.45 -10.50 20.83
C THR A 21 1.46 -9.78 19.92
N PRO A 22 2.36 -8.95 20.47
CA PRO A 22 3.42 -8.29 19.71
C PRO A 22 4.28 -9.27 18.91
N GLU A 23 4.58 -10.44 19.49
CA GLU A 23 5.41 -11.49 18.89
C GLU A 23 4.82 -11.96 17.55
N ARG A 24 3.49 -12.12 17.49
CA ARG A 24 2.78 -12.52 16.26
C ARG A 24 2.87 -11.49 15.14
N LEU A 25 2.96 -10.21 15.48
CA LEU A 25 3.12 -9.15 14.47
C LEU A 25 4.54 -9.16 13.89
N VAL A 26 5.54 -9.54 14.69
CA VAL A 26 6.95 -9.55 14.28
C VAL A 26 7.46 -10.89 13.75
N GLU A 27 6.80 -12.01 14.03
CA GLU A 27 7.22 -13.39 13.68
C GLU A 27 7.58 -13.58 12.20
N HIS A 28 7.04 -12.73 11.30
CA HIS A 28 7.36 -12.73 9.87
C HIS A 28 7.81 -11.37 9.32
N SER A 29 8.33 -10.47 10.16
CA SER A 29 8.88 -9.18 9.69
C SER A 29 10.09 -9.33 8.77
N GLY A 30 10.68 -10.53 8.66
CA GLY A 30 11.77 -10.87 7.74
C GLY A 30 11.35 -11.75 6.54
N ALA A 31 10.05 -11.89 6.27
CA ALA A 31 9.59 -12.71 5.15
C ALA A 31 10.11 -12.16 3.80
N ARG A 32 10.79 -13.02 3.04
CA ARG A 32 11.41 -12.62 1.76
C ARG A 32 10.42 -12.49 0.61
N GLN A 33 9.25 -13.13 0.71
CA GLN A 33 8.27 -13.19 -0.37
C GLN A 33 6.90 -12.69 0.12
N PRO A 34 6.08 -12.10 -0.78
CA PRO A 34 4.68 -11.81 -0.47
C PRO A 34 3.94 -13.08 -0.04
N ALA A 35 3.08 -12.96 0.96
CA ALA A 35 2.37 -14.09 1.53
C ALA A 35 1.04 -13.65 2.14
N LEU A 36 0.09 -14.57 2.20
CA LEU A 36 -1.14 -14.45 2.98
C LEU A 36 -1.13 -15.56 4.03
N SER A 37 -1.27 -15.20 5.30
CA SER A 37 -1.41 -16.14 6.41
C SER A 37 -2.57 -15.74 7.30
N GLY A 38 -3.06 -16.68 8.11
CA GLY A 38 -4.15 -16.43 9.03
C GLY A 38 -3.99 -17.27 10.29
N GLU A 39 -4.09 -16.63 11.45
CA GLU A 39 -3.99 -17.30 12.74
C GLU A 39 -4.79 -16.56 13.81
N SER A 40 -5.46 -17.31 14.70
CA SER A 40 -6.21 -16.76 15.84
C SER A 40 -7.21 -15.65 15.48
N GLY A 41 -7.81 -15.76 14.28
CA GLY A 41 -8.78 -14.79 13.76
C GLY A 41 -8.16 -13.52 13.17
N VAL A 42 -6.84 -13.40 13.11
CA VAL A 42 -6.11 -12.33 12.43
C VAL A 42 -5.60 -12.85 11.09
N GLN A 43 -5.99 -12.20 9.99
CA GLN A 43 -5.37 -12.41 8.69
C GLN A 43 -4.20 -11.45 8.53
N ARG A 44 -3.12 -11.92 7.90
CA ARG A 44 -1.93 -11.14 7.59
C ARG A 44 -1.61 -11.26 6.10
N LEU A 45 -1.54 -10.13 5.42
CA LEU A 45 -1.03 -10.00 4.07
C LEU A 45 0.34 -9.32 4.13
N THR A 46 1.39 -10.04 3.79
CA THR A 46 2.75 -9.50 3.62
C THR A 46 2.96 -9.18 2.14
N LEU A 47 3.37 -7.94 1.86
CA LEU A 47 3.70 -7.42 0.55
C LEU A 47 5.12 -6.86 0.54
N ARG A 48 5.74 -6.86 -0.63
CA ARG A 48 7.03 -6.20 -0.87
C ARG A 48 6.76 -4.86 -1.54
N THR A 49 7.33 -3.80 -0.98
CA THR A 49 7.24 -2.46 -1.55
C THR A 49 8.55 -2.15 -2.27
N LEU A 50 8.46 -1.50 -3.42
CA LEU A 50 9.62 -1.01 -4.14
C LEU A 50 9.73 0.49 -3.85
N GLN A 51 10.91 0.90 -3.39
CA GLN A 51 11.26 2.30 -3.29
C GLN A 51 12.31 2.58 -4.36
N TYR A 52 11.95 3.48 -5.27
CA TYR A 52 12.88 4.04 -6.23
C TYR A 52 13.57 5.20 -5.52
N ASP A 53 14.80 4.97 -5.09
CA ASP A 53 15.67 6.06 -4.66
C ASP A 53 16.53 6.37 -5.86
N ASP A 54 16.23 7.47 -6.55
CA ASP A 54 16.86 7.69 -7.84
C ASP A 54 17.50 9.03 -8.08
N PRO A 55 18.61 8.97 -8.84
CA PRO A 55 18.54 9.68 -10.10
C PRO A 55 18.64 8.86 -11.41
N THR A 56 19.17 7.61 -11.45
CA THR A 56 19.19 6.77 -12.69
C THR A 56 18.94 5.22 -12.65
N ASP A 57 18.70 4.52 -11.53
CA ASP A 57 17.61 3.52 -11.31
C ASP A 57 17.96 2.49 -10.21
N ALA A 58 18.10 2.90 -8.95
CA ALA A 58 18.28 1.98 -7.81
C ALA A 58 16.94 1.64 -7.15
N VAL A 59 16.63 0.34 -7.08
CA VAL A 59 15.39 -0.17 -6.46
C VAL A 59 15.70 -0.86 -5.13
N GLU A 60 15.21 -0.27 -4.05
CA GLU A 60 15.25 -0.89 -2.73
C GLU A 60 13.92 -1.56 -2.40
N THR A 61 13.95 -2.67 -1.67
CA THR A 61 12.74 -3.43 -1.34
C THR A 61 12.38 -3.33 0.14
N GLY A 62 11.31 -2.58 0.44
CA GLY A 62 10.66 -2.56 1.74
C GLY A 62 9.63 -3.67 1.93
N GLN A 63 8.88 -3.58 3.03
CA GLN A 63 7.83 -4.52 3.38
C GLN A 63 6.61 -3.81 3.94
N LEU A 64 5.43 -4.20 3.46
CA LEU A 64 4.15 -3.79 4.02
C LEU A 64 3.43 -5.03 4.56
N ASP A 65 3.15 -5.05 5.86
CA ASP A 65 2.28 -6.05 6.46
C ASP A 65 0.91 -5.43 6.76
N VAL A 66 -0.15 -6.05 6.25
CA VAL A 66 -1.54 -5.66 6.53
C VAL A 66 -2.18 -6.74 7.37
N PHE A 67 -2.63 -6.37 8.57
CA PHE A 67 -3.33 -7.22 9.52
C PHE A 67 -4.81 -6.88 9.54
N ILE A 68 -5.66 -7.90 9.46
CA ILE A 68 -7.11 -7.75 9.37
C ILE A 68 -7.74 -8.66 10.43
N ARG A 69 -8.58 -8.10 11.30
CA ARG A 69 -9.41 -8.87 12.24
C ARG A 69 -10.80 -8.23 12.31
N GLY A 70 -11.80 -8.93 11.77
CA GLY A 70 -13.14 -8.37 11.66
C GLY A 70 -13.13 -7.09 10.80
N ASP A 71 -13.54 -5.98 11.37
CA ASP A 71 -13.55 -4.64 10.77
C ASP A 71 -12.28 -3.82 11.06
N VAL A 72 -11.37 -4.34 11.89
CA VAL A 72 -10.12 -3.67 12.25
C VAL A 72 -9.03 -4.02 11.24
N VAL A 73 -8.44 -2.99 10.63
CA VAL A 73 -7.28 -3.09 9.74
C VAL A 73 -6.11 -2.29 10.29
N VAL A 74 -4.96 -2.94 10.41
CA VAL A 74 -3.69 -2.31 10.81
C VAL A 74 -2.63 -2.61 9.75
N SER A 75 -1.94 -1.59 9.26
CA SER A 75 -0.82 -1.76 8.35
C SER A 75 0.48 -1.29 8.97
N LEU A 76 1.52 -2.13 8.91
CA LEU A 76 2.88 -1.85 9.35
C LEU A 76 3.78 -1.78 8.11
N HIS A 77 4.26 -0.59 7.77
CA HIS A 77 5.19 -0.38 6.67
C HIS A 77 6.62 -0.23 7.19
N ARG A 78 7.51 -1.09 6.72
CA ARG A 78 8.94 -1.04 7.00
C ARG A 78 9.65 -0.68 5.69
N PRO A 79 10.08 0.58 5.52
CA PRO A 79 10.85 0.96 4.35
C PRO A 79 12.20 0.22 4.33
N PRO A 80 12.85 0.15 3.16
CA PRO A 80 14.17 -0.47 3.07
C PRO A 80 15.21 0.27 3.94
N THR A 81 16.23 -0.47 4.40
CA THR A 81 17.17 -0.02 5.45
C THR A 81 18.00 1.21 5.08
N HIS A 82 18.12 1.53 3.79
CA HIS A 82 18.87 2.68 3.28
C HIS A 82 17.96 3.79 2.73
N ALA A 83 16.64 3.65 2.88
CA ALA A 83 15.68 4.65 2.44
C ALA A 83 15.93 5.99 3.15
N THR A 84 16.54 6.92 2.43
CA THR A 84 16.60 8.32 2.83
C THR A 84 15.16 8.83 2.93
N ARG A 85 14.76 9.29 4.12
CA ARG A 85 13.38 9.71 4.44
C ARG A 85 13.02 10.98 3.65
N HIS A 86 12.62 10.83 2.39
CA HIS A 86 11.97 11.92 1.66
C HIS A 86 10.50 11.97 2.08
N THR A 87 10.18 12.88 3.00
CA THR A 87 8.80 13.31 3.30
C THR A 87 8.20 14.04 2.10
N ALA A 88 7.99 13.33 0.99
CA ALA A 88 7.10 13.79 -0.06
C ALA A 88 5.68 13.39 0.36
N ARG A 89 4.89 14.35 0.84
CA ARG A 89 3.43 14.24 0.84
C ARG A 89 3.01 13.97 -0.61
N GLN A 90 2.81 12.70 -0.96
CA GLN A 90 2.11 12.35 -2.20
C GLN A 90 0.66 12.76 -2.02
N THR A 91 0.34 13.94 -2.53
CA THR A 91 -1.04 14.26 -2.89
C THR A 91 -1.36 13.34 -4.05
N VAL A 92 -2.17 12.31 -3.80
CA VAL A 92 -2.69 11.44 -4.87
C VAL A 92 -3.49 12.36 -5.79
N ALA A 93 -2.92 12.72 -6.94
CA ALA A 93 -3.66 13.33 -8.01
C ALA A 93 -4.66 12.30 -8.49
N THR A 94 -5.95 12.57 -8.28
CA THR A 94 -7.05 11.82 -8.87
C THR A 94 -6.79 11.73 -10.38
N PRO A 95 -6.80 10.53 -11.01
CA PRO A 95 -6.65 10.45 -12.46
C PRO A 95 -7.77 11.26 -13.10
N ALA A 96 -7.40 12.28 -13.87
CA ALA A 96 -8.36 13.08 -14.63
C ALA A 96 -9.06 12.14 -15.62
N VAL A 97 -10.38 12.00 -15.47
CA VAL A 97 -11.22 11.34 -16.45
C VAL A 97 -11.05 12.11 -17.77
N PRO A 98 -10.57 11.47 -18.86
CA PRO A 98 -10.52 12.15 -20.15
C PRO A 98 -11.96 12.53 -20.53
N PRO A 99 -12.22 13.76 -20.99
CA PRO A 99 -13.57 14.15 -21.39
C PRO A 99 -14.05 13.21 -22.50
N SER A 100 -15.22 12.60 -22.28
CA SER A 100 -15.88 11.73 -23.25
C SER A 100 -16.01 12.47 -24.58
N GLN A 101 -15.42 11.93 -25.65
CA GLN A 101 -15.64 12.43 -27.00
C GLN A 101 -17.14 12.42 -27.30
N PRO A 102 -17.74 13.51 -27.83
CA PRO A 102 -19.12 13.46 -28.26
C PRO A 102 -19.26 12.46 -29.40
N SER A 103 -20.16 11.51 -29.19
CA SER A 103 -20.60 10.51 -30.16
C SER A 103 -21.07 11.22 -31.42
N ALA A 104 -20.35 11.06 -32.53
CA ALA A 104 -20.78 11.56 -33.83
C ALA A 104 -21.91 10.67 -34.36
N ALA A 105 -23.15 11.02 -34.01
CA ALA A 105 -24.37 10.39 -34.50
C ALA A 105 -25.22 11.39 -35.30
N GLY A 106 -25.05 11.37 -36.64
CA GLY A 106 -25.92 12.03 -37.63
C GLY A 106 -25.89 13.57 -37.57
N TRP A 107 -26.16 14.34 -38.64
CA TRP A 107 -27.27 14.20 -39.56
C TRP A 107 -26.96 14.88 -40.93
N SER A 108 -27.45 14.23 -41.99
CA SER A 108 -28.18 14.79 -43.14
C SER A 108 -27.55 15.60 -44.30
N THR A 109 -27.86 15.08 -45.50
CA THR A 109 -28.38 15.72 -46.74
C THR A 109 -27.49 16.49 -47.74
N ALA A 110 -27.39 15.89 -48.94
CA ALA A 110 -27.20 16.38 -50.30
C ALA A 110 -27.26 17.89 -50.62
N THR A 111 -26.43 18.36 -51.58
CA THR A 111 -26.81 18.72 -52.98
C THR A 111 -25.79 19.64 -53.71
N ARG A 112 -25.41 19.24 -54.95
CA ARG A 112 -24.89 19.98 -56.14
C ARG A 112 -23.69 20.94 -56.06
N ARG A 113 -22.76 20.75 -57.00
CA ARG A 113 -22.85 21.35 -58.36
C ARG A 113 -22.30 20.41 -59.42
#